data_AF-A0A329SPR4-F1
#
_entry.id   AF-A0A329SPR4-F1
#
_cell.length_a   1.000
_cell.length_b   1.000
_cell.length_c   1.000
_cell.angle_alpha   90.00
_cell.angle_beta   90.00
_cell.angle_gamma   90.00
#
_symmetry.space_group_name_H-M   'P 1'
#
loop_
_entity.id
_entity.type
_entity.pdbx_description
1 polymer ?
#
loop_
_entity_poly.entity_id
_entity_poly.type
_entity_poly.pdbx_seq_one_letter_code
_entity_poly.pdbx_strand_id
1 'polypeptide(L)'
;MSTKGKWLTIDQKCDLIAQHRREPAVNYTQLALWAKARFELSVPPTRQTIRNILNATADIEAKRLSGNVTAKGRRLCVRSKDLENRLGHYVQDCQARGIRLTRRILHTRAREIHDAMENPPAHNLSVGWLTRFMKRHGLRFQKEREEGPAEADAVAGGSEAVAQVAGAAPVDTTNVTSRNVRLVTTDVSAGSLQQEPVRGLEAEAERARVENLRQKATKRLREIEKEAREIRKYLRRLDAATNAQQVLMQ
;
A
#
# COMPACT_ATOMS: atom_id res chain seq x y z
N MET A 1 2.80 -16.71 25.78
CA MET A 1 2.25 -15.36 25.48
C MET A 1 3.27 -14.57 24.65
N SER A 2 2.87 -13.92 23.55
CA SER A 2 3.79 -13.09 22.74
C SER A 2 3.83 -11.66 23.27
N THR A 3 4.90 -11.31 24.00
CA THR A 3 5.07 -10.00 24.69
C THR A 3 5.49 -8.85 23.76
N LYS A 4 5.46 -9.05 22.43
CA LYS A 4 5.93 -8.06 21.44
C LYS A 4 4.92 -6.90 21.29
N GLY A 5 5.09 -5.87 22.12
CA GLY A 5 4.22 -4.70 22.18
C GLY A 5 3.94 -4.00 20.84
N LYS A 6 2.70 -3.52 20.69
CA LYS A 6 2.19 -2.77 19.54
C LYS A 6 2.95 -1.45 19.40
N TRP A 7 3.63 -1.25 18.27
CA TRP A 7 4.47 -0.06 18.02
C TRP A 7 3.62 1.20 17.82
N LEU A 8 3.85 2.23 18.63
CA LEU A 8 3.21 3.55 18.50
C LEU A 8 3.51 4.21 17.14
N THR A 9 2.46 4.71 16.48
CA THR A 9 2.59 5.49 15.23
C THR A 9 3.12 6.91 15.48
N ILE A 10 3.38 7.68 14.41
CA ILE A 10 3.69 9.12 14.52
C ILE A 10 2.52 9.88 15.13
N ASP A 11 1.30 9.69 14.63
CA ASP A 11 0.11 10.39 15.15
C ASP A 11 -0.16 10.03 16.62
N GLN A 12 -0.04 8.76 17.00
CA GLN A 12 -0.16 8.33 18.40
C GLN A 12 0.92 8.94 19.32
N LYS A 13 2.09 9.29 18.79
CA LYS A 13 3.12 10.03 19.55
C LYS A 13 2.78 11.51 19.65
N CYS A 14 2.25 12.13 18.59
CA CYS A 14 1.77 13.50 18.63
C CYS A 14 0.57 13.67 19.58
N ASP A 15 -0.39 12.73 19.59
CA ASP A 15 -1.49 12.68 20.56
C ASP A 15 -0.96 12.61 22.01
N LEU A 16 0.08 11.82 22.25
CA LEU A 16 0.71 11.64 23.56
C LEU A 16 1.48 12.90 24.01
N ILE A 17 2.18 13.56 23.08
CA ILE A 17 2.83 14.87 23.30
C ILE A 17 1.75 15.93 23.61
N ALA A 18 0.64 15.94 22.87
CA ALA A 18 -0.47 16.86 23.09
C ALA A 18 -1.13 16.64 24.47
N GLN A 19 -1.29 15.38 24.91
CA GLN A 19 -1.78 15.10 26.26
C GLN A 19 -0.81 15.61 27.34
N HIS A 20 0.49 15.37 27.19
CA HIS A 20 1.47 15.87 28.17
C HIS A 20 1.55 17.41 28.20
N ARG A 21 1.32 18.10 27.08
CA ARG A 21 1.20 19.57 27.05
C ARG A 21 -0.06 20.10 27.75
N ARG A 22 -1.16 19.35 27.75
CA ARG A 22 -2.39 19.70 28.50
C ARG A 22 -2.22 19.46 30.00
N GLU A 23 -1.58 18.35 30.36
CA GLU A 23 -1.48 17.86 31.73
C GLU A 23 0.00 17.57 32.10
N PRO A 24 0.87 18.60 32.21
CA PRO A 24 2.31 18.41 32.42
C PRO A 24 2.66 17.78 33.78
N ALA A 25 1.76 17.86 34.76
CA ALA A 25 1.91 17.23 36.08
C ALA A 25 1.74 15.69 36.07
N VAL A 26 1.25 15.11 34.97
CA VAL A 26 0.98 13.66 34.87
C VAL A 26 2.29 12.87 34.74
N ASN A 27 2.51 11.96 35.69
CA ASN A 27 3.70 11.11 35.73
C ASN A 27 3.76 10.19 34.50
N TYR A 28 4.96 9.91 33.99
CA TYR A 28 5.16 9.01 32.84
C TYR A 28 4.49 7.63 33.00
N THR A 29 4.29 7.14 34.23
CA THR A 29 3.52 5.92 34.50
C THR A 29 2.02 6.08 34.18
N GLN A 30 1.42 7.20 34.58
CA GLN A 30 0.02 7.52 34.27
C GLN A 30 -0.14 7.81 32.77
N LEU A 31 0.78 8.55 32.16
CA LEU A 31 0.77 8.81 30.71
C LEU A 31 0.95 7.52 29.88
N ALA A 32 1.67 6.52 30.41
CA ALA A 32 1.73 5.18 29.82
C ALA A 32 0.40 4.39 29.94
N LEU A 33 -0.31 4.50 31.08
CA LEU A 33 -1.63 3.89 31.25
C LEU A 33 -2.68 4.58 30.36
N TRP A 34 -2.64 5.91 30.26
CA TRP A 34 -3.43 6.67 29.29
C TRP A 34 -3.16 6.20 27.86
N ALA A 35 -1.90 6.08 27.45
CA ALA A 35 -1.54 5.60 26.11
C ALA A 35 -1.97 4.14 25.87
N LYS A 36 -2.00 3.30 26.92
CA LYS A 36 -2.53 1.93 26.84
C LYS A 36 -4.02 1.94 26.50
N ALA A 37 -4.80 2.72 27.23
CA ALA A 37 -6.24 2.84 27.02
C ALA A 37 -6.58 3.52 25.68
N ARG A 38 -6.01 4.70 25.43
CA ARG A 38 -6.30 5.57 24.28
C ARG A 38 -5.98 4.95 22.91
N PHE A 39 -5.06 3.98 22.86
CA PHE A 39 -4.58 3.33 21.63
C PHE A 39 -4.76 1.81 21.61
N GLU A 40 -5.52 1.25 22.57
CA GLU A 40 -5.79 -0.19 22.70
C GLU A 40 -4.50 -1.04 22.63
N LEU A 41 -3.59 -0.77 23.56
CA LEU A 41 -2.33 -1.49 23.66
C LEU A 41 -2.49 -2.64 24.66
N SER A 42 -2.09 -3.86 24.27
CA SER A 42 -2.07 -5.03 25.17
C SER A 42 -1.23 -4.76 26.43
N VAL A 43 -0.09 -4.07 26.27
CA VAL A 43 0.87 -3.72 27.32
C VAL A 43 1.12 -2.20 27.25
N PRO A 44 1.16 -1.47 28.39
CA PRO A 44 1.51 -0.05 28.39
C PRO A 44 2.96 0.18 27.90
N PRO A 45 3.26 1.28 27.20
CA PRO A 45 4.63 1.65 26.86
C PRO A 45 5.46 1.88 28.13
N THR A 46 6.76 1.58 28.10
CA THR A 46 7.60 1.77 29.29
C THR A 46 7.79 3.25 29.63
N ARG A 47 8.10 3.59 30.89
CA ARG A 47 8.43 4.97 31.30
C ARG A 47 9.58 5.57 30.47
N GLN A 48 10.53 4.75 30.03
CA GLN A 48 11.61 5.18 29.14
C GLN A 48 11.12 5.41 27.70
N THR A 49 10.16 4.61 27.20
CA THR A 49 9.49 4.87 25.92
C THR A 49 8.76 6.20 25.92
N ILE A 50 8.06 6.53 27.02
CA ILE A 50 7.41 7.84 27.22
C ILE A 50 8.45 8.97 27.19
N ARG A 51 9.49 8.89 28.05
CA ARG A 51 10.59 9.87 28.08
C ARG A 51 11.24 10.07 26.70
N ASN A 52 11.53 8.99 25.98
CA ASN A 52 12.14 9.07 24.65
C ASN A 52 11.22 9.75 23.62
N ILE A 53 9.89 9.62 23.73
CA ILE A 53 8.93 10.31 22.86
C ILE A 53 8.91 11.81 23.17
N LEU A 54 8.84 12.18 24.45
CA LEU A 54 8.78 13.58 24.87
C LEU A 54 10.09 14.32 24.54
N ASN A 55 11.25 13.70 24.77
CA ASN A 55 12.55 14.27 24.38
C ASN A 55 12.70 14.43 22.85
N ALA A 56 11.99 13.61 22.05
CA ALA A 56 12.03 13.65 20.59
C ALA A 56 10.90 14.50 19.96
N THR A 57 10.17 15.30 20.75
CA THR A 57 8.96 16.04 20.35
C THR A 57 9.12 16.77 19.01
N ALA A 58 10.12 17.66 18.87
CA ALA A 58 10.31 18.45 17.65
C ALA A 58 10.57 17.61 16.39
N ASP A 59 11.33 16.51 16.50
CA ASP A 59 11.57 15.58 15.39
C ASP A 59 10.32 14.77 15.03
N ILE A 60 9.51 14.38 16.02
CA ILE A 60 8.24 13.67 15.80
C ILE A 60 7.21 14.58 15.11
N GLU A 61 7.10 15.84 15.54
CA GLU A 61 6.20 16.82 14.94
C GLU A 61 6.66 17.22 13.53
N ALA A 62 7.95 17.50 13.33
CA ALA A 62 8.51 17.75 12.00
C ALA A 62 8.32 16.55 11.06
N LYS A 63 8.44 15.31 11.56
CA LYS A 63 8.12 14.10 10.79
C LYS A 63 6.65 14.05 10.38
N ARG A 64 5.72 14.41 11.28
CA ARG A 64 4.28 14.47 10.97
C ARG A 64 3.98 15.51 9.89
N LEU A 65 4.50 16.73 10.04
CA LEU A 65 4.34 17.80 9.04
C LEU A 65 4.96 17.44 7.68
N SER A 66 6.08 16.71 7.67
CA SER A 66 6.79 16.39 6.42
C SER A 66 6.04 15.50 5.44
N GLY A 67 5.00 14.76 5.88
CA GLY A 67 4.28 13.74 5.11
C GLY A 67 5.12 12.52 4.65
N ASN A 68 6.45 12.65 4.61
CA ASN A 68 7.37 11.72 3.96
C ASN A 68 7.86 10.61 4.91
N VAL A 69 6.97 10.12 5.78
CA VAL A 69 7.23 9.08 6.78
C VAL A 69 6.18 7.98 6.71
N THR A 70 6.62 6.75 6.98
CA THR A 70 5.71 5.65 7.32
C THR A 70 5.01 5.93 8.65
N ALA A 71 3.84 5.32 8.89
CA ALA A 71 3.14 5.41 10.17
C ALA A 71 4.03 5.07 11.39
N LYS A 72 5.05 4.19 11.24
CA LYS A 72 6.02 3.88 12.32
C LYS A 72 7.11 4.95 12.54
N GLY A 73 7.13 6.03 11.75
CA GLY A 73 8.11 7.13 11.85
C GLY A 73 9.42 6.93 11.09
N ARG A 74 9.56 5.86 10.30
CA ARG A 74 10.70 5.71 9.37
C ARG A 74 10.46 6.60 8.15
N ARG A 75 11.46 7.44 7.80
CA ARG A 75 11.48 8.23 6.56
C ARG A 75 11.27 7.30 5.36
N LEU A 76 10.46 7.73 4.39
CA LEU A 76 10.26 6.99 3.14
C LEU A 76 11.47 7.26 2.23
N CYS A 77 12.32 6.25 2.05
CA CYS A 77 13.38 6.32 1.04
C CYS A 77 12.76 6.11 -0.35
N VAL A 78 12.74 7.17 -1.15
CA VAL A 78 12.36 7.16 -2.56
C VAL A 78 13.61 7.37 -3.43
N ARG A 79 13.76 6.53 -4.46
CA ARG A 79 15.02 6.37 -5.24
C ARG A 79 15.42 7.63 -5.99
N SER A 80 14.46 8.41 -6.48
CA SER A 80 14.63 9.77 -6.97
C SER A 80 13.60 10.66 -6.28
N LYS A 81 14.05 11.66 -5.52
CA LYS A 81 13.14 12.66 -4.92
C LYS A 81 12.62 13.64 -5.98
N ASP A 82 13.45 14.00 -6.94
CA ASP A 82 13.13 14.98 -7.97
C ASP A 82 12.00 14.49 -8.89
N LEU A 83 12.11 13.24 -9.37
CA LEU A 83 11.03 12.57 -10.12
C LEU A 83 9.72 12.52 -9.33
N GLU A 84 9.77 12.17 -8.04
CA GLU A 84 8.58 12.09 -7.17
C GLU A 84 7.94 13.47 -6.97
N ASN A 85 8.75 14.52 -6.79
CA ASN A 85 8.26 15.90 -6.65
C ASN A 85 7.65 16.41 -7.96
N ARG A 86 8.36 16.30 -9.10
CA ARG A 86 7.88 16.76 -10.42
C ARG A 86 6.61 16.02 -10.85
N LEU A 87 6.54 14.71 -10.63
CA LEU A 87 5.32 13.93 -10.92
C LEU A 87 4.21 14.24 -9.91
N GLY A 88 4.56 14.56 -8.65
CA GLY A 88 3.63 15.02 -7.63
C GLY A 88 2.95 16.34 -7.99
N HIS A 89 3.70 17.32 -8.48
CA HIS A 89 3.15 18.59 -8.98
C HIS A 89 2.22 18.34 -10.17
N TYR A 90 2.64 17.54 -11.15
CA TYR A 90 1.77 17.15 -12.28
C TYR A 90 0.45 16.48 -11.84
N VAL A 91 0.48 15.69 -10.75
CA VAL A 91 -0.76 15.15 -10.15
C VAL A 91 -1.65 16.25 -9.60
N GLN A 92 -1.07 17.23 -8.88
CA GLN A 92 -1.80 18.37 -8.31
C GLN A 92 -2.40 19.27 -9.40
N ASP A 93 -1.64 19.59 -10.44
CA ASP A 93 -2.09 20.37 -11.61
C ASP A 93 -3.29 19.71 -12.30
N CYS A 94 -3.23 18.38 -12.49
CA CYS A 94 -4.31 17.62 -13.10
C CYS A 94 -5.53 17.51 -12.18
N GLN A 95 -5.34 17.38 -10.86
CA GLN A 95 -6.43 17.39 -9.87
C GLN A 95 -7.14 18.76 -9.83
N ALA A 96 -6.38 19.86 -9.81
CA ALA A 96 -6.93 21.23 -9.85
C ALA A 96 -7.72 21.50 -11.15
N ARG A 97 -7.37 20.84 -12.25
CA ARG A 97 -8.05 20.93 -13.56
C ARG A 97 -9.13 19.85 -13.77
N GLY A 98 -9.45 19.04 -12.76
CA GLY A 98 -10.47 17.97 -12.86
C GLY A 98 -10.11 16.78 -13.77
N ILE A 99 -8.85 16.67 -14.21
CA ILE A 99 -8.41 15.67 -15.18
C ILE A 99 -8.26 14.29 -14.51
N ARG A 100 -9.04 13.30 -14.99
CA ARG A 100 -8.98 11.90 -14.51
C ARG A 100 -7.62 11.25 -14.85
N LEU A 101 -6.72 11.17 -13.86
CA LEU A 101 -5.39 10.57 -14.01
C LEU A 101 -5.43 9.04 -14.06
N THR A 102 -5.27 8.47 -15.26
CA THR A 102 -5.10 7.02 -15.41
C THR A 102 -3.67 6.58 -15.11
N ARG A 103 -3.51 5.30 -14.73
CA ARG A 103 -2.21 4.68 -14.49
C ARG A 103 -1.27 4.76 -15.70
N ARG A 104 -1.81 4.71 -16.93
CA ARG A 104 -1.02 4.83 -18.17
C ARG A 104 -0.41 6.23 -18.29
N ILE A 105 -1.23 7.28 -18.11
CA ILE A 105 -0.79 8.67 -18.17
C ILE A 105 0.34 8.93 -17.16
N LEU A 106 0.18 8.49 -15.91
CA LEU A 106 1.20 8.63 -14.88
C LEU A 106 2.49 7.87 -15.20
N HIS A 107 2.42 6.70 -15.86
CA HIS A 107 3.61 5.94 -16.25
C HIS A 107 4.36 6.59 -17.41
N THR A 108 3.64 7.11 -18.40
CA THR A 108 4.24 7.87 -19.51
C THR A 108 4.91 9.14 -18.97
N ARG A 109 4.19 9.95 -18.16
CA ARG A 109 4.74 11.19 -17.60
C ARG A 109 5.91 10.95 -16.64
N ALA A 110 5.90 9.84 -15.89
CA ALA A 110 7.04 9.44 -15.07
C ALA A 110 8.29 9.11 -15.91
N ARG A 111 8.12 8.53 -17.10
CA ARG A 111 9.21 8.29 -18.05
C ARG A 111 9.70 9.60 -18.65
N GLU A 112 8.81 10.43 -19.20
CA GLU A 112 9.17 11.75 -19.74
C GLU A 112 10.00 12.59 -18.76
N ILE A 113 9.61 12.59 -17.47
CA ILE A 113 10.35 13.30 -16.42
C ILE A 113 11.72 12.64 -16.14
N HIS A 114 11.82 11.31 -16.15
CA HIS A 114 13.06 10.59 -15.85
C HIS A 114 14.07 10.69 -17.00
N ASP A 115 13.61 10.55 -18.25
CA ASP A 115 14.41 10.69 -19.47
C ASP A 115 14.93 12.15 -19.64
N ALA A 116 14.22 13.13 -19.07
CA ALA A 116 14.61 14.56 -19.06
C ALA A 116 15.43 15.00 -17.82
N MET A 117 15.93 14.07 -16.99
CA MET A 117 16.89 14.38 -15.93
C MET A 117 18.32 14.33 -16.46
N GLU A 118 19.12 15.37 -16.22
CA GLU A 118 20.55 15.42 -16.60
C GLU A 118 21.40 14.32 -15.93
N ASN A 119 21.02 13.91 -14.73
CA ASN A 119 21.62 12.79 -14.01
C ASN A 119 20.50 11.86 -13.49
N PRO A 120 19.99 10.95 -14.33
CA PRO A 120 18.87 10.08 -13.99
C PRO A 120 19.37 8.94 -13.10
N PRO A 121 18.99 8.86 -11.81
CA PRO A 121 19.41 7.76 -10.96
C PRO A 121 18.79 6.45 -11.48
N ALA A 122 19.53 5.33 -11.35
CA ALA A 122 19.07 4.01 -11.76
C ALA A 122 17.76 3.63 -11.04
N HIS A 123 16.64 3.82 -11.75
CA HIS A 123 15.31 3.77 -11.18
C HIS A 123 14.32 3.08 -12.11
N ASN A 124 14.15 1.77 -11.91
CA ASN A 124 13.16 1.00 -12.65
C ASN A 124 11.75 1.48 -12.28
N LEU A 125 11.09 2.18 -13.22
CA LEU A 125 9.72 2.71 -13.18
C LEU A 125 8.67 1.58 -13.11
N SER A 126 8.75 0.76 -12.07
CA SER A 126 8.04 -0.49 -11.95
C SER A 126 6.59 -0.31 -11.54
N VAL A 127 5.76 -1.32 -11.86
CA VAL A 127 4.37 -1.43 -11.38
C VAL A 127 4.30 -1.28 -9.85
N GLY A 128 5.25 -1.88 -9.11
CA GLY A 128 5.33 -1.78 -7.66
C GLY A 128 5.80 -0.42 -7.12
N TRP A 129 6.50 0.38 -7.91
CA TRP A 129 6.80 1.78 -7.58
C TRP A 129 5.57 2.66 -7.83
N LEU A 130 4.98 2.61 -9.04
CA LEU A 130 3.85 3.45 -9.41
C LEU A 130 2.62 3.23 -8.51
N THR A 131 2.36 2.00 -8.05
CA THR A 131 1.29 1.74 -7.06
C THR A 131 1.57 2.37 -5.70
N ARG A 132 2.84 2.47 -5.27
CA ARG A 132 3.21 3.19 -4.04
C ARG A 132 3.14 4.71 -4.22
N PHE A 133 3.52 5.22 -5.39
CA PHE A 133 3.32 6.63 -5.77
C PHE A 133 1.84 7.01 -5.72
N MET A 134 0.97 6.31 -6.47
CA MET A 134 -0.48 6.55 -6.46
C MET A 134 -1.06 6.54 -5.05
N LYS A 135 -0.66 5.57 -4.20
CA LYS A 135 -1.12 5.49 -2.81
C LYS A 135 -0.66 6.67 -1.93
N ARG A 136 0.52 7.26 -2.18
CA ARG A 136 0.99 8.47 -1.45
C ARG A 136 0.20 9.71 -1.85
N HIS A 137 -0.07 9.89 -3.14
CA HIS A 137 -0.78 11.08 -3.67
C HIS A 137 -2.31 10.92 -3.66
N GLY A 138 -2.86 10.06 -2.80
CA GLY A 138 -4.31 9.85 -2.63
C GLY A 138 -5.04 9.22 -3.82
N LEU A 139 -4.34 8.86 -4.89
CA LEU A 139 -4.92 8.36 -6.14
C LEU A 139 -5.44 6.93 -5.95
N ARG A 140 -6.77 6.81 -5.83
CA ARG A 140 -7.48 5.53 -5.80
C ARG A 140 -7.59 4.93 -7.20
N PHE A 141 -7.53 3.61 -7.28
CA PHE A 141 -7.95 2.89 -8.47
C PHE A 141 -9.47 2.97 -8.58
N GLN A 142 -9.99 3.94 -9.33
CA GLN A 142 -11.30 3.78 -9.92
C GLN A 142 -11.19 2.64 -10.93
N LYS A 143 -11.60 1.42 -10.52
CA LYS A 143 -12.18 0.49 -11.49
C LYS A 143 -13.36 1.25 -12.09
N GLU A 144 -13.42 1.29 -13.41
CA GLU A 144 -14.51 1.92 -14.15
C GLU A 144 -15.82 1.28 -13.67
N ARG A 145 -16.58 2.05 -12.88
CA ARG A 145 -17.99 1.76 -12.64
C ARG A 145 -18.67 2.33 -13.88
N GLU A 146 -19.29 1.47 -14.67
CA GLU A 146 -20.27 1.92 -15.64
C GLU A 146 -21.37 2.61 -14.83
N GLU A 147 -21.39 3.95 -14.92
CA GLU A 147 -22.40 4.80 -14.30
C GLU A 147 -23.67 4.65 -15.14
N GLY A 148 -24.34 3.50 -14.96
CA GLY A 148 -25.71 3.30 -15.43
C GLY A 148 -26.56 4.47 -14.93
N PRO A 149 -27.43 5.03 -15.79
CA PRO A 149 -28.05 6.32 -15.55
C PRO A 149 -28.81 6.31 -14.23
N ALA A 150 -28.47 7.27 -13.36
CA ALA A 150 -29.26 7.55 -12.18
C ALA A 150 -30.54 8.27 -12.62
N GLU A 151 -31.59 7.52 -12.90
CA GLU A 151 -32.93 8.08 -13.02
C GLU A 151 -33.28 8.73 -11.67
N ALA A 152 -33.59 10.03 -11.73
CA ALA A 152 -34.01 10.80 -10.58
C ALA A 152 -35.54 10.73 -10.48
N ASP A 153 -36.04 9.94 -9.54
CA ASP A 153 -37.37 10.13 -8.95
C ASP A 153 -37.28 10.06 -7.42
N ALA A 154 -38.32 10.54 -6.74
CA ALA A 154 -38.17 11.21 -5.44
C ALA A 154 -39.02 10.58 -4.30
N VAL A 155 -39.38 11.43 -3.32
CA VAL A 155 -40.42 11.25 -2.29
C VAL A 155 -40.06 10.48 -1.00
N ALA A 156 -39.59 11.27 -0.02
CA ALA A 156 -40.05 11.36 1.39
C ALA A 156 -40.11 10.16 2.37
N GLY A 157 -39.75 10.46 3.64
CA GLY A 157 -40.63 10.12 4.79
C GLY A 157 -40.01 9.37 5.98
N GLY A 158 -40.15 9.93 7.20
CA GLY A 158 -39.87 9.26 8.48
C GLY A 158 -38.38 9.25 8.92
N SER A 159 -37.97 9.40 10.20
CA SER A 159 -38.65 9.40 11.51
C SER A 159 -39.51 8.15 11.84
N GLU A 160 -39.39 7.49 13.00
CA GLU A 160 -38.56 7.79 14.19
C GLU A 160 -38.21 6.52 15.01
N ALA A 161 -37.81 6.67 16.28
CA ALA A 161 -37.41 5.61 17.23
C ALA A 161 -38.59 4.65 17.60
N VAL A 162 -38.49 3.57 18.40
CA VAL A 162 -37.80 3.34 19.70
C VAL A 162 -37.67 1.83 19.97
N ALA A 163 -36.57 1.38 20.59
CA ALA A 163 -36.55 0.26 21.56
C ALA A 163 -35.24 0.20 22.37
N GLN A 164 -35.33 0.01 23.68
CA GLN A 164 -34.21 -0.32 24.58
C GLN A 164 -34.47 -1.70 25.23
N VAL A 165 -33.42 -2.36 25.71
CA VAL A 165 -33.27 -2.86 27.10
C VAL A 165 -31.98 -3.70 27.23
N ALA A 166 -31.39 -3.72 28.42
CA ALA A 166 -30.15 -4.45 28.73
C ALA A 166 -30.41 -5.89 29.21
N GLY A 167 -29.38 -6.74 29.21
CA GLY A 167 -29.45 -8.09 29.78
C GLY A 167 -28.08 -8.78 29.88
N ALA A 168 -27.80 -9.41 31.02
CA ALA A 168 -26.52 -10.05 31.32
C ALA A 168 -26.33 -11.42 30.64
N ALA A 169 -25.08 -11.88 30.62
CA ALA A 169 -24.64 -13.25 30.29
C ALA A 169 -24.12 -13.94 31.56
N PRO A 170 -23.46 -15.12 31.50
CA PRO A 170 -23.85 -16.41 30.91
C PRO A 170 -23.78 -17.59 31.93
N VAL A 171 -24.24 -18.79 31.58
CA VAL A 171 -23.84 -20.08 32.23
C VAL A 171 -23.68 -21.20 31.19
N ASP A 172 -22.80 -22.15 31.48
CA ASP A 172 -22.33 -23.26 30.65
C ASP A 172 -23.36 -24.35 30.28
N THR A 173 -22.98 -25.20 29.31
CA THR A 173 -23.22 -26.65 29.42
C THR A 173 -21.94 -27.41 29.03
N THR A 174 -21.65 -28.48 29.77
CA THR A 174 -20.36 -29.19 29.81
C THR A 174 -20.19 -30.28 28.74
N ASN A 175 -18.95 -30.60 28.38
CA ASN A 175 -18.54 -32.00 28.18
C ASN A 175 -17.07 -32.24 28.60
N VAL A 176 -16.74 -33.45 29.06
CA VAL A 176 -15.57 -33.75 29.92
C VAL A 176 -15.07 -35.19 29.73
N THR A 177 -13.73 -35.40 29.75
CA THR A 177 -13.02 -36.72 29.88
C THR A 177 -13.14 -37.66 28.64
N SER A 178 -12.18 -38.50 28.21
CA SER A 178 -10.93 -39.09 28.76
C SER A 178 -9.70 -38.75 27.88
N ARG A 179 -8.46 -38.54 28.37
CA ARG A 179 -7.50 -39.40 29.12
C ARG A 179 -7.00 -40.66 28.37
N ASN A 180 -5.69 -40.72 28.10
CA ASN A 180 -4.85 -41.86 28.52
C ASN A 180 -3.34 -41.54 28.58
N VAL A 181 -2.56 -42.42 29.24
CA VAL A 181 -1.15 -42.29 29.71
C VAL A 181 -0.54 -43.72 29.74
N ARG A 182 0.75 -44.08 29.61
CA ARG A 182 2.12 -43.47 29.70
C ARG A 182 2.90 -43.83 28.38
N LEU A 183 4.23 -43.96 28.18
CA LEU A 183 5.53 -43.83 28.90
C LEU A 183 6.41 -42.78 28.13
N VAL A 184 7.70 -42.43 28.34
CA VAL A 184 8.96 -42.91 29.01
C VAL A 184 9.78 -44.01 28.30
N THR A 185 10.86 -43.65 27.58
CA THR A 185 12.24 -44.24 27.69
C THR A 185 13.29 -43.59 26.75
N THR A 186 14.43 -43.22 27.34
CA THR A 186 15.84 -43.27 26.86
C THR A 186 16.23 -43.36 25.36
N ASP A 187 16.95 -42.32 24.91
CA ASP A 187 18.41 -42.31 24.58
C ASP A 187 19.03 -43.03 23.34
N VAL A 188 20.25 -42.57 22.98
CA VAL A 188 21.31 -43.13 22.10
C VAL A 188 21.11 -43.23 20.56
N SER A 189 21.77 -42.29 19.87
CA SER A 189 22.66 -42.43 18.68
C SER A 189 22.40 -43.47 17.58
N ALA A 190 22.21 -43.00 16.34
CA ALA A 190 22.61 -43.71 15.11
C ALA A 190 22.70 -42.76 13.88
N GLY A 191 23.46 -43.17 12.85
CA GLY A 191 23.18 -42.82 11.46
C GLY A 191 23.77 -41.53 10.88
N SER A 192 24.99 -41.61 10.33
CA SER A 192 25.39 -40.74 9.21
C SER A 192 24.83 -41.30 7.90
N LEU A 193 24.07 -40.52 7.13
CA LEU A 193 23.90 -40.72 5.68
C LEU A 193 23.32 -39.47 4.98
N GLN A 194 23.91 -39.12 3.83
CA GLN A 194 23.30 -38.42 2.67
C GLN A 194 22.38 -37.19 2.92
N GLN A 195 22.94 -35.98 2.77
CA GLN A 195 22.18 -34.78 2.40
C GLN A 195 22.38 -34.47 0.91
N GLU A 196 21.35 -34.68 0.08
CA GLU A 196 21.01 -33.89 -1.12
C GLU A 196 19.67 -34.40 -1.67
N PRO A 197 18.60 -33.58 -1.61
CA PRO A 197 17.80 -33.40 -2.83
C PRO A 197 17.36 -31.94 -3.05
N VAL A 198 17.95 -30.98 -2.32
CA VAL A 198 17.40 -29.62 -2.18
C VAL A 198 17.47 -28.84 -3.49
N ARG A 199 18.51 -29.06 -4.31
CA ARG A 199 18.71 -28.35 -5.59
C ARG A 199 17.62 -28.59 -6.63
N GLY A 200 16.91 -29.73 -6.56
CA GLY A 200 15.93 -30.10 -7.58
C GLY A 200 14.72 -29.15 -7.61
N LEU A 201 14.15 -28.86 -6.44
CA LEU A 201 12.94 -28.05 -6.31
C LEU A 201 13.20 -26.57 -6.61
N GLU A 202 14.38 -26.04 -6.27
CA GLU A 202 14.75 -24.67 -6.63
C GLU A 202 14.95 -24.53 -8.15
N ALA A 203 15.58 -25.52 -8.80
CA ALA A 203 15.75 -25.54 -10.25
C ALA A 203 14.41 -25.64 -11.00
N GLU A 204 13.45 -26.42 -10.49
CA GLU A 204 12.10 -26.50 -11.05
C GLU A 204 11.30 -25.19 -10.86
N ALA A 205 11.36 -24.59 -9.66
CA ALA A 205 10.73 -23.30 -9.39
C ALA A 205 11.29 -22.18 -10.29
N GLU A 206 12.59 -22.17 -10.57
CA GLU A 206 13.20 -21.19 -11.48
C GLU A 206 12.85 -21.46 -12.95
N ARG A 207 12.80 -22.72 -13.40
CA ARG A 207 12.26 -23.08 -14.73
C ARG A 207 10.84 -22.57 -14.92
N ALA A 208 9.97 -22.74 -13.92
CA ALA A 208 8.59 -22.24 -13.95
C ALA A 208 8.52 -20.71 -14.01
N ARG A 209 9.41 -19.98 -13.32
CA ARG A 209 9.53 -18.51 -13.41
C ARG A 209 9.98 -18.06 -14.81
N VAL A 210 11.01 -18.69 -15.37
CA VAL A 210 11.53 -18.39 -16.71
C VAL A 210 10.47 -18.63 -17.78
N GLU A 211 9.73 -19.74 -17.70
CA GLU A 211 8.65 -20.04 -18.65
C GLU A 211 7.47 -19.05 -18.51
N ASN A 212 7.10 -18.67 -17.28
CA ASN A 212 6.09 -17.63 -17.08
C ASN A 212 6.52 -16.25 -17.62
N LEU A 213 7.82 -15.94 -17.59
CA LEU A 213 8.38 -14.74 -18.23
C LEU A 213 8.37 -14.84 -19.76
N ARG A 214 8.70 -15.99 -20.34
CA ARG A 214 8.58 -16.26 -21.79
C ARG A 214 7.16 -16.06 -22.28
N GLN A 215 6.18 -16.66 -21.61
CA GLN A 215 4.75 -16.53 -21.97
C GLN A 215 4.28 -15.06 -21.93
N LYS A 216 4.72 -14.29 -20.94
CA LYS A 216 4.46 -12.83 -20.84
C LYS A 216 5.10 -12.06 -22.00
N ALA A 217 6.36 -12.37 -22.35
CA ALA A 217 7.05 -11.74 -23.47
C ALA A 217 6.35 -12.03 -24.80
N THR A 218 6.05 -13.31 -25.09
CA THR A 218 5.33 -13.73 -26.30
C THR A 218 3.94 -13.09 -26.41
N LYS A 219 3.20 -12.97 -25.29
CA LYS A 219 1.93 -12.25 -25.27
C LYS A 219 2.11 -10.77 -25.62
N ARG A 220 3.07 -10.07 -24.99
CA ARG A 220 3.27 -8.64 -25.25
C ARG A 220 3.77 -8.37 -26.67
N LEU A 221 4.54 -9.29 -27.26
CA LEU A 221 4.99 -9.20 -28.66
C LEU A 221 3.78 -9.26 -29.63
N ARG A 222 2.84 -10.20 -29.41
CA ARG A 222 1.57 -10.27 -30.17
C ARG A 222 0.70 -9.01 -30.03
N GLU A 223 0.68 -8.39 -28.84
CA GLU A 223 0.00 -7.10 -28.63
C GLU A 223 0.66 -5.98 -29.44
N ILE A 224 1.99 -5.87 -29.41
CA ILE A 224 2.76 -4.87 -30.19
C ILE A 224 2.55 -5.06 -31.69
N GLU A 225 2.51 -6.29 -32.21
CA GLU A 225 2.17 -6.54 -33.60
C GLU A 225 0.72 -6.11 -33.96
N LYS A 226 -0.22 -6.21 -33.01
CA LYS A 226 -1.61 -5.75 -33.22
C LYS A 226 -1.67 -4.22 -33.24
N GLU A 227 -0.99 -3.56 -32.30
CA GLU A 227 -0.81 -2.10 -32.28
C GLU A 227 -0.19 -1.61 -33.61
N ALA A 228 0.89 -2.26 -34.09
CA ALA A 228 1.53 -1.94 -35.37
C ALA A 228 0.65 -2.22 -36.60
N ARG A 229 -0.24 -3.23 -36.57
CA ARG A 229 -1.22 -3.50 -37.64
C ARG A 229 -2.24 -2.37 -37.77
N GLU A 230 -2.77 -1.86 -36.67
CA GLU A 230 -3.71 -0.72 -36.70
C GLU A 230 -3.01 0.59 -37.08
N ILE A 231 -1.75 0.83 -36.66
CA ILE A 231 -0.95 1.97 -37.14
C ILE A 231 -0.79 1.93 -38.67
N ARG A 232 -0.41 0.78 -39.26
CA ARG A 232 -0.32 0.60 -40.72
C ARG A 232 -1.67 0.68 -41.46
N LYS A 233 -2.79 0.63 -40.75
CA LYS A 233 -4.15 0.80 -41.29
C LYS A 233 -4.60 2.27 -41.19
N TYR A 234 -4.15 2.98 -40.16
CA TYR A 234 -4.34 4.42 -40.02
C TYR A 234 -3.51 5.21 -41.04
N LEU A 235 -2.21 4.89 -41.20
CA LEU A 235 -1.35 5.54 -42.19
C LEU A 235 -1.93 5.44 -43.61
N ARG A 236 -2.29 4.23 -44.06
CA ARG A 236 -2.94 4.02 -45.37
C ARG A 236 -4.26 4.78 -45.58
N ARG A 237 -4.94 5.22 -44.51
CA ARG A 237 -6.12 6.11 -44.61
C ARG A 237 -5.71 7.57 -44.80
N LEU A 238 -4.63 8.02 -44.14
CA LEU A 238 -4.05 9.34 -44.37
C LEU A 238 -3.45 9.45 -45.77
N ASP A 239 -2.74 8.43 -46.23
CA ASP A 239 -2.17 8.37 -47.59
C ASP A 239 -3.27 8.47 -48.64
N ALA A 240 -4.35 7.69 -48.48
CA ALA A 240 -5.52 7.74 -49.37
C ALA A 240 -6.25 9.09 -49.34
N ALA A 241 -6.39 9.72 -48.17
CA ALA A 241 -7.01 11.04 -48.06
C ALA A 241 -6.15 12.14 -48.70
N THR A 242 -4.83 12.11 -48.48
CA THR A 242 -3.86 13.03 -49.09
C THR A 242 -3.91 12.92 -50.61
N ASN A 243 -3.88 11.70 -51.15
CA ASN A 243 -3.96 11.46 -52.58
C ASN A 243 -5.30 11.93 -53.18
N ALA A 244 -6.42 11.72 -52.47
CA ALA A 244 -7.73 12.20 -52.91
C ALA A 244 -7.80 13.74 -52.94
N GLN A 245 -7.17 14.43 -51.98
CA GLN A 245 -7.07 15.89 -51.99
C GLN A 245 -6.16 16.41 -53.12
N GLN A 246 -5.09 15.69 -53.47
CA GLN A 246 -4.23 16.07 -54.61
C GLN A 246 -4.95 15.89 -55.96
N VAL A 247 -5.73 14.82 -56.14
CA VAL A 247 -6.53 14.60 -57.36
C VAL A 247 -7.65 15.64 -57.49
N LEU A 248 -8.17 16.19 -56.38
CA LEU A 248 -9.22 17.21 -56.40
C LEU A 248 -8.69 18.65 -56.60
N MET A 249 -7.38 18.83 -56.80
CA MET A 249 -6.75 20.13 -57.11
C MET A 249 -5.93 20.07 -58.43
N GLN A 250 -6.35 19.22 -59.37
CA GLN A 250 -5.89 19.15 -60.76
C GLN A 250 -7.08 19.24 -61.71
#